data_AF-A0A938P5N0-F1
#
_entry.id   AF-A0A938P5N0-F1
#
_cell.length_a   1.000
_cell.length_b   1.000
_cell.length_c   1.000
_cell.angle_alpha   90.00
_cell.angle_beta   90.00
_cell.angle_gamma   90.00
#
_symmetry.space_group_name_H-M   'P 1'
#
loop_
_entity.id
_entity.type
_entity.pdbx_description
1 polymer ?
#
loop_
_entity_poly.entity_id
_entity_poly.type
_entity_poly.pdbx_seq_one_letter_code
_entity_poly.pdbx_strand_id
1 'polypeptide(L)'
;MLRPRTLLFLVSLVGLASASAQDLNPIRLPSPQTEIGKPLMQALKLRQTSRSFDSKPLPLQELSNLLWAADGVNRPESGKRTAPSAMNW
;
A
#
# COMPACT_ATOMS: atom_id res chain seq x y z
N MET A 1 47.85 25.99 0.81
CA MET A 1 46.96 26.79 -0.05
C MET A 1 46.34 25.86 -1.09
N LEU A 2 45.07 25.44 -0.93
CA LEU A 2 44.42 24.51 -1.88
C LEU A 2 44.14 25.21 -3.22
N ARG A 3 44.36 24.50 -4.33
CA ARG A 3 44.14 25.06 -5.68
C ARG A 3 42.62 25.23 -5.93
N PRO A 4 42.18 26.30 -6.59
CA PRO A 4 40.76 26.64 -6.77
C PRO A 4 39.95 25.55 -7.49
N ARG A 5 40.58 24.74 -8.34
CA ARG A 5 39.95 23.58 -9.00
C ARG A 5 39.61 22.43 -8.04
N THR A 6 40.45 22.21 -7.03
CA THR A 6 40.23 21.19 -6.00
C THR A 6 39.09 21.60 -5.06
N LEU A 7 38.97 22.90 -4.78
CA LEU A 7 37.88 23.46 -3.98
C LEU A 7 36.53 23.33 -4.71
N LEU A 8 36.49 23.60 -6.01
CA LEU A 8 35.27 23.48 -6.82
C LEU A 8 34.76 22.01 -6.88
N PHE A 9 35.67 21.05 -7.02
CA PHE A 9 35.34 19.63 -7.01
C PHE A 9 34.78 19.17 -5.66
N LEU A 10 35.38 19.61 -4.54
CA LEU A 10 34.89 19.28 -3.19
C LEU A 10 33.49 19.85 -2.91
N VAL A 11 33.20 21.06 -3.37
CA VAL A 11 31.86 21.67 -3.22
C VAL A 11 30.81 20.89 -4.02
N SER A 12 31.13 20.43 -5.23
CA SER A 12 30.21 19.58 -6.01
C SER A 12 29.96 18.21 -5.37
N LEU A 13 30.96 17.62 -4.72
CA LEU A 13 30.83 16.31 -4.08
C LEU A 13 29.95 16.35 -2.82
N VAL A 14 29.98 17.47 -2.08
CA VAL A 14 29.12 17.67 -0.90
C VAL A 14 27.66 17.93 -1.29
N GLY A 15 27.41 18.61 -2.43
CA GLY A 15 26.04 18.91 -2.89
C GLY A 15 25.23 17.68 -3.35
N LEU A 16 25.88 16.61 -3.82
CA LEU A 16 25.21 15.36 -4.20
C LEU A 16 24.80 14.47 -3.01
N ALA A 17 25.32 14.74 -1.80
CA ALA A 17 25.09 13.89 -0.63
C ALA A 17 23.84 14.26 0.20
N SER A 18 23.07 15.27 -0.20
CA SER A 18 21.90 15.77 0.55
C SER A 18 20.55 15.50 -0.13
N ALA A 19 20.42 14.38 -0.83
CA ALA A 19 19.11 13.87 -1.23
C ALA A 19 18.44 13.19 -0.02
N SER A 20 17.73 13.96 0.79
CA SER A 20 16.87 13.41 1.85
C SER A 20 15.75 12.59 1.20
N ALA A 21 15.55 11.35 1.65
CA ALA A 21 14.36 10.59 1.29
C ALA A 21 13.11 11.34 1.79
N GLN A 22 12.08 11.48 0.96
CA GLN A 22 10.82 12.08 1.38
C GLN A 22 10.16 11.20 2.45
N ASP A 23 9.57 11.83 3.48
CA ASP A 23 8.80 11.11 4.49
C ASP A 23 7.59 10.43 3.83
N LEU A 24 7.40 9.15 4.14
CA LEU A 24 6.17 8.45 3.79
C LEU A 24 5.05 9.08 4.62
N ASN A 25 4.04 9.65 3.96
CA ASN A 25 2.81 10.12 4.57
C ASN A 25 1.70 9.06 4.38
N PRO A 26 1.68 7.96 5.15
CA PRO A 26 0.72 6.89 4.95
C PRO A 26 -0.69 7.34 5.32
N ILE A 27 -1.67 6.96 4.50
CA ILE A 27 -3.08 7.13 4.81
C ILE A 27 -3.47 6.04 5.82
N ARG A 28 -3.87 6.43 7.04
CA ARG A 28 -4.40 5.50 8.02
C ARG A 28 -5.83 5.11 7.65
N LEU A 29 -6.06 3.82 7.41
CA LEU A 29 -7.38 3.27 7.16
C LEU A 29 -8.05 2.86 8.48
N PRO A 30 -9.40 2.92 8.57
CA PRO A 30 -10.12 2.31 9.69
C PRO A 30 -9.91 0.79 9.70
N SER A 31 -10.14 0.13 10.84
CA SER A 31 -10.12 -1.33 10.91
C SER A 31 -11.13 -1.94 9.94
N PRO A 32 -10.80 -3.05 9.25
CA PRO A 32 -11.73 -3.72 8.37
C PRO A 32 -12.88 -4.34 9.16
N GLN A 33 -14.06 -4.34 8.58
CA GLN A 33 -15.23 -5.04 9.12
C GLN A 33 -15.25 -6.47 8.58
N THR A 34 -15.13 -7.46 9.45
CA THR A 34 -15.00 -8.88 9.06
C THR A 34 -16.30 -9.68 9.11
N GLU A 35 -17.32 -9.16 9.79
CA GLU A 35 -18.61 -9.81 9.99
C GLU A 35 -19.68 -9.39 8.96
N ILE A 36 -19.30 -8.55 8.00
CA ILE A 36 -20.19 -8.05 6.93
C ILE A 36 -20.08 -8.91 5.67
N GLY A 37 -20.94 -8.62 4.69
CA GLY A 37 -20.85 -9.16 3.34
C GLY A 37 -21.98 -10.12 2.97
N LYS A 38 -21.93 -10.61 1.74
CA LYS A 38 -22.90 -11.60 1.22
C LYS A 38 -22.40 -13.00 1.52
N PRO A 39 -23.29 -14.00 1.70
CA PRO A 39 -22.90 -15.40 1.68
C PRO A 39 -22.07 -15.73 0.44
N LEU A 40 -21.03 -16.56 0.60
CA LEU A 40 -20.05 -16.87 -0.45
C LEU A 40 -20.72 -17.25 -1.78
N MET A 41 -21.73 -18.12 -1.75
CA MET A 41 -22.41 -18.58 -2.95
C MET A 41 -23.19 -17.46 -3.67
N GLN A 42 -23.69 -16.47 -2.94
CA GLN A 42 -24.34 -15.31 -3.55
C GLN A 42 -23.32 -14.36 -4.18
N ALA A 43 -22.16 -14.16 -3.54
CA ALA A 43 -21.07 -13.38 -4.13
C ALA A 43 -20.56 -14.00 -5.44
N LEU A 44 -20.36 -15.33 -5.45
CA LEU A 44 -19.96 -16.07 -6.66
C LEU A 44 -21.01 -15.98 -7.77
N LYS A 45 -22.31 -16.11 -7.44
CA LYS A 45 -23.40 -15.96 -8.40
C LYS A 45 -23.45 -14.57 -9.04
N LEU A 46 -23.12 -13.51 -8.29
CA LEU A 46 -23.15 -12.13 -8.77
C LEU A 46 -21.84 -11.68 -9.44
N ARG A 47 -20.77 -12.48 -9.35
CA ARG A 47 -19.44 -12.11 -9.84
C ARG A 47 -19.45 -11.92 -11.36
N GLN A 48 -19.10 -10.70 -11.78
CA GLN A 48 -18.94 -10.31 -13.18
C GLN A 48 -17.90 -9.19 -13.30
N THR A 49 -17.40 -8.96 -14.50
CA THR A 49 -16.50 -7.84 -14.79
C THR A 49 -17.31 -6.61 -15.18
N SER A 50 -17.09 -5.47 -14.52
CA SER A 50 -17.58 -4.16 -14.97
C SER A 50 -16.43 -3.35 -15.57
N ARG A 51 -16.76 -2.49 -16.55
CA ARG A 51 -15.83 -1.52 -17.16
C ARG A 51 -16.36 -0.08 -17.13
N SER A 52 -17.48 0.14 -16.45
CA SER A 52 -18.08 1.46 -16.22
C SER A 52 -18.10 1.73 -14.73
N PHE A 53 -17.63 2.91 -14.31
CA PHE A 53 -17.45 3.30 -12.92
C PHE A 53 -17.95 4.74 -12.68
N ASP A 54 -18.46 5.00 -11.48
CA ASP A 54 -18.76 6.38 -11.02
C ASP A 54 -17.43 7.11 -10.73
N SER A 55 -17.45 8.43 -10.86
CA SER A 55 -16.35 9.35 -10.48
C SER A 55 -16.16 9.51 -8.97
N LYS A 56 -17.14 9.09 -8.16
CA LYS A 56 -17.07 9.23 -6.70
C LYS A 56 -15.92 8.40 -6.11
N PRO A 57 -15.15 8.96 -5.17
CA PRO A 57 -14.13 8.21 -4.45
C PRO A 57 -14.77 7.14 -3.55
N LEU A 58 -14.05 6.04 -3.32
CA LEU A 58 -14.45 5.03 -2.35
C LEU A 58 -14.37 5.61 -0.93
N PRO A 59 -15.37 5.38 -0.06
CA PRO A 59 -15.23 5.64 1.37
C PRO A 59 -14.04 4.89 1.96
N LEU A 60 -13.33 5.50 2.92
CA LEU A 60 -12.14 4.87 3.55
C LEU A 60 -12.45 3.51 4.18
N GLN A 61 -13.67 3.31 4.69
CA GLN A 61 -14.10 2.01 5.22
C GLN A 61 -14.21 0.94 4.13
N GLU A 62 -14.82 1.27 2.98
CA GLU A 62 -14.93 0.34 1.85
C GLU A 62 -13.55 0.00 1.29
N LEU A 63 -12.66 0.98 1.19
CA LEU A 63 -11.27 0.77 0.78
C LEU A 63 -10.53 -0.16 1.76
N SER A 64 -10.69 0.05 3.08
CA SER A 64 -10.12 -0.83 4.11
C SER A 64 -10.61 -2.27 3.98
N ASN A 65 -11.93 -2.44 3.88
CA ASN A 65 -12.57 -3.75 3.74
C ASN A 65 -12.09 -4.46 2.46
N LEU A 66 -12.01 -3.74 1.34
CA LEU A 66 -11.55 -4.27 0.05
C LEU A 66 -10.10 -4.74 0.11
N LEU A 67 -9.19 -3.92 0.64
CA LEU A 67 -7.77 -4.25 0.73
C LEU A 67 -7.53 -5.43 1.69
N TRP A 68 -8.25 -5.48 2.81
CA TRP A 68 -8.17 -6.62 3.71
C TRP A 68 -8.73 -7.91 3.08
N ALA A 69 -9.85 -7.83 2.36
CA ALA A 69 -10.39 -8.99 1.66
C ALA A 69 -9.42 -9.53 0.59
N ALA A 70 -8.70 -8.62 -0.10
CA ALA A 70 -7.74 -8.99 -1.13
C ALA A 70 -6.47 -9.68 -0.58
N ASP A 71 -5.84 -9.13 0.47
CA ASP A 71 -4.58 -9.66 1.00
C ASP A 71 -4.28 -9.26 2.47
N GLY A 72 -5.32 -9.09 3.29
CA GLY A 72 -5.19 -8.68 4.69
C GLY A 72 -4.73 -9.79 5.63
N VAL A 73 -4.09 -9.43 6.75
CA VAL A 73 -3.74 -10.38 7.82
C VAL A 73 -5.01 -10.84 8.53
N ASN A 74 -5.27 -12.14 8.56
CA ASN A 74 -6.43 -12.75 9.24
C ASN A 74 -6.04 -13.62 10.44
N ARG A 75 -4.76 -13.88 10.62
CA ARG A 75 -4.17 -14.67 11.71
C ARG A 75 -2.99 -13.90 12.29
N PRO A 76 -3.24 -12.92 13.19
CA PRO A 76 -2.22 -11.99 13.67
C PRO A 76 -1.01 -12.69 14.29
N GLU A 77 -1.21 -13.83 14.94
CA GLU A 77 -0.17 -14.62 15.61
C GLU A 77 0.85 -15.23 14.63
N SER A 78 0.46 -15.47 13.38
CA SER A 78 1.31 -16.05 12.35
C SER A 78 1.58 -15.12 11.16
N GLY A 79 0.97 -13.93 11.14
CA GLY A 79 1.05 -12.98 10.03
C GLY A 79 0.38 -13.45 8.74
N LYS A 80 -0.31 -14.59 8.76
CA LYS A 80 -0.92 -15.19 7.57
C LYS A 80 -2.09 -14.35 7.05
N ARG A 81 -2.32 -14.45 5.74
CA ARG A 81 -3.21 -13.56 4.98
C ARG A 81 -4.50 -14.22 4.53
N THR A 82 -5.44 -13.41 4.03
CA THR A 82 -6.68 -13.86 3.39
C THR A 82 -6.42 -14.61 2.09
N ALA A 83 -5.42 -14.20 1.31
CA ALA A 83 -4.95 -14.92 0.12
C ALA A 83 -3.81 -15.89 0.46
N PRO A 84 -3.78 -17.11 -0.11
CA PRO A 84 -2.65 -18.01 0.01
C PRO A 84 -1.49 -17.59 -0.90
N SER A 85 -0.25 -17.83 -0.46
CA SER A 85 0.97 -17.62 -1.25
C SER A 85 1.86 -18.86 -1.21
N ALA A 86 2.66 -19.07 -2.26
CA ALA A 86 3.68 -20.11 -2.24
C ALA A 86 4.66 -19.83 -1.09
N MET A 87 4.95 -20.85 -0.28
CA MET A 87 5.87 -20.77 0.87
C MET A 87 5.48 -19.79 1.99
N ASN A 88 4.27 -19.22 1.98
CA ASN A 88 3.89 -18.12 2.89
C ASN A 88 4.82 -16.90 2.78
N TRP A 89 5.26 -16.57 1.56
CA TRP A 89 5.80 -15.23 1.27
C TRP A 89 4.83 -14.15 1.74
#